data_AF-A0AAV3QVV1-F1
#
_entry.id   AF-A0AAV3QVV1-F1
#
_cell.length_a   1.000
_cell.length_b   1.000
_cell.length_c   1.000
_cell.angle_alpha   90.00
_cell.angle_beta   90.00
_cell.angle_gamma   90.00
#
_symmetry.space_group_name_H-M   'P 1'
#
loop_
_entity.id
_entity.type
_entity.pdbx_description
1 polymer ?
#
loop_
_entity_poly.entity_id
_entity_poly.type
_entity_poly.pdbx_seq_one_letter_code
_entity_poly.pdbx_strand_id
1 'polypeptide(L)'
;MKGSKTLGPDGMPMKFFSDFWEIGGSDLVVKVISKMLGRRLKTILPSIISESQSAFVSNRVITDNVLLVYETHHFIKHKKMGNSGIMSIKLNKLKAYDRIECSFL
;
A
#
# COMPACT_ATOMS: atom_id res chain seq x y z
N MET A 1 -17.35 -15.70 33.12
CA MET A 1 -17.32 -14.82 31.93
C MET A 1 -15.92 -14.24 31.74
N LYS A 2 -15.19 -14.69 30.72
CA LYS A 2 -13.98 -14.01 30.22
C LYS A 2 -14.11 -13.99 28.69
N GLY A 3 -14.37 -12.82 28.13
CA GLY A 3 -14.66 -12.65 26.71
C GLY A 3 -13.49 -13.14 25.87
N SER A 4 -13.74 -14.16 25.05
CA SER A 4 -12.80 -14.65 24.05
C SER A 4 -12.54 -13.51 23.06
N LYS A 5 -11.33 -12.95 23.08
CA LYS A 5 -10.90 -12.00 22.05
C LYS A 5 -10.95 -12.73 20.71
N THR A 6 -11.54 -12.10 19.70
CA THR A 6 -11.68 -12.64 18.35
C THR A 6 -10.35 -13.16 17.81
N LEU A 7 -10.40 -14.34 17.21
CA LEU A 7 -9.25 -15.00 16.59
C LEU A 7 -8.67 -14.13 15.47
N GLY A 8 -7.36 -14.24 15.25
CA GLY A 8 -6.70 -13.57 14.13
C GLY A 8 -7.23 -14.08 12.78
N PRO A 9 -6.85 -13.45 11.66
CA PRO A 9 -7.22 -13.91 10.31
C PRO A 9 -6.70 -15.32 9.99
N ASP A 10 -5.77 -15.84 10.80
CA ASP A 10 -5.22 -17.20 10.81
C ASP A 10 -6.01 -18.19 11.69
N GLY A 11 -7.03 -17.74 12.42
CA GLY A 11 -7.81 -18.59 13.31
C GLY A 11 -7.08 -19.04 14.57
N MET A 12 -5.89 -18.50 14.85
CA MET A 12 -5.04 -18.93 15.97
C MET A 12 -5.24 -18.04 17.21
N PRO A 13 -5.44 -18.63 18.41
CA PRO A 13 -5.54 -17.87 19.65
C PRO A 13 -4.16 -17.41 20.13
N MET A 14 -4.09 -16.30 20.86
CA MET A 14 -2.82 -15.77 21.40
C MET A 14 -2.04 -16.78 22.26
N LYS A 15 -2.75 -17.72 22.89
CA LYS A 15 -2.16 -18.81 23.68
C LYS A 15 -1.33 -19.78 22.82
N PHE A 16 -1.77 -20.05 21.58
CA PHE A 16 -1.03 -20.88 20.63
C PHE A 16 0.39 -20.35 20.38
N PHE A 17 0.55 -19.04 20.19
CA PHE A 17 1.87 -18.44 19.98
C PHE A 17 2.77 -18.49 21.22
N SER A 18 2.19 -18.52 22.42
CA SER A 18 2.94 -18.71 23.67
C SER A 18 3.44 -20.15 23.80
N ASP A 19 2.61 -21.12 23.41
CA ASP A 19 2.92 -22.54 23.52
C ASP A 19 3.97 -23.00 22.48
N PHE A 20 4.05 -22.33 21.32
CA PHE A 20 4.98 -22.65 20.23
C PHE A 20 6.08 -21.60 20.02
N TRP A 21 6.34 -20.76 21.05
CA TRP A 21 7.30 -19.65 20.96
C TRP A 21 8.71 -20.11 20.55
N GLU A 22 9.17 -21.26 21.03
CA GLU A 22 10.50 -21.78 20.71
C GLU A 22 10.68 -22.15 19.23
N ILE A 23 9.58 -22.39 18.51
CA ILE A 23 9.61 -22.85 17.11
C ILE A 23 9.44 -21.68 16.14
N GLY A 24 8.61 -20.68 16.47
CA GLY A 24 8.23 -19.60 15.55
C GLY A 24 8.31 -18.17 16.12
N GLY A 25 8.87 -18.00 17.31
CA GLY A 25 8.92 -16.71 18.01
C GLY A 25 9.67 -15.63 17.25
N SER A 26 10.80 -15.96 16.62
CA SER A 26 11.61 -15.01 15.83
C SER A 26 10.82 -14.39 14.67
N ASP A 27 10.07 -15.21 13.93
CA ASP A 27 9.24 -14.75 12.81
C ASP A 27 8.09 -13.87 13.28
N LEU A 28 7.52 -14.18 14.45
CA LEU A 28 6.49 -13.35 15.06
C LEU A 28 7.05 -11.99 15.48
N VAL A 29 8.26 -11.95 16.06
CA VAL A 29 8.95 -10.69 16.41
C VAL A 29 9.19 -9.84 15.17
N VAL A 30 9.70 -10.42 14.08
CA VAL A 30 9.90 -9.69 12.82
C VAL A 30 8.58 -9.13 12.28
N LYS A 31 7.49 -9.90 12.32
CA LYS A 31 6.15 -9.45 11.92
C LYS A 31 5.63 -8.31 12.80
N VAL A 32 5.82 -8.39 14.12
CA VAL A 32 5.43 -7.34 15.07
C VAL A 32 6.22 -6.06 14.83
N ILE A 33 7.55 -6.14 14.73
CA ILE A 33 8.42 -5.00 14.45
C ILE A 33 8.04 -4.36 13.10
N SER A 34 7.86 -5.18 12.06
CA SER A 34 7.45 -4.72 10.72
C SER A 34 6.11 -3.98 10.77
N LYS A 35 5.14 -4.49 11.54
CA LYS A 35 3.84 -3.84 11.72
C LYS A 35 3.94 -2.53 12.50
N MET A 36 4.82 -2.45 13.50
CA MET A 36 5.09 -1.22 14.25
C MET A 36 5.73 -0.16 13.36
N LEU A 37 6.75 -0.53 12.58
CA LEU A 37 7.39 0.36 11.61
C LEU A 37 6.40 0.84 10.56
N GLY A 38 5.60 -0.06 9.97
CA GLY A 38 4.57 0.30 9.00
C GLY A 38 3.54 1.30 9.55
N ARG A 39 3.15 1.18 10.83
CA ARG A 39 2.26 2.16 11.49
C ARG A 39 2.92 3.52 11.67
N ARG A 40 4.21 3.57 11.97
CA ARG A 40 4.96 4.84 12.06
C ARG A 40 5.08 5.49 10.67
N LEU A 41 5.49 4.71 9.66
CA LEU A 41 5.58 5.19 8.28
C LEU A 41 4.25 5.73 7.76
N LYS A 42 3.14 5.07 8.09
CA LYS A 42 1.79 5.53 7.72
C LYS A 42 1.49 6.96 8.15
N THR A 43 2.04 7.44 9.27
CA THR A 43 1.80 8.81 9.76
C THR A 43 2.55 9.87 8.95
N ILE A 44 3.74 9.53 8.43
CA ILE A 44 4.57 10.47 7.66
C ILE A 44 4.31 10.41 6.16
N LEU A 45 3.84 9.26 5.66
CA LEU A 45 3.66 9.00 4.23
C LEU A 45 2.82 10.07 3.50
N PRO A 46 1.70 10.59 4.07
CA PRO A 46 0.89 11.62 3.42
C PRO A 46 1.64 12.92 3.10
N SER A 47 2.71 13.23 3.82
CA SER A 47 3.54 14.43 3.58
C SER A 47 4.60 14.24 2.48
N ILE A 48 4.92 12.99 2.14
CA ILE A 48 6.02 12.65 1.21
C ILE A 48 5.45 12.27 -0.17
N ILE A 49 4.28 11.64 -0.20
CA ILE A 49 3.66 11.14 -1.44
C ILE A 49 2.74 12.16 -2.08
N SER A 50 2.68 12.15 -3.42
CA SER A 50 1.74 12.96 -4.21
C SER A 50 0.29 12.65 -3.85
N GLU A 51 -0.59 13.65 -3.96
CA GLU A 51 -2.05 13.50 -3.81
C GLU A 51 -2.64 12.51 -4.82
N SER A 52 -2.07 12.41 -6.02
CA SER A 52 -2.48 11.46 -7.07
C SER A 52 -2.15 9.98 -6.77
N GLN A 53 -1.40 9.70 -5.70
CA GLN A 53 -1.09 8.33 -5.28
C GLN A 53 -2.19 7.78 -4.36
N SER A 54 -3.19 7.11 -4.92
CA SER A 54 -4.33 6.61 -4.14
C SER A 54 -4.16 5.19 -3.60
N ALA A 55 -3.25 4.38 -4.14
CA ALA A 55 -3.03 3.01 -3.68
C ALA A 55 -2.25 2.96 -2.36
N PHE A 56 -2.64 2.06 -1.45
CA PHE A 56 -1.99 1.79 -0.16
C PHE A 56 -1.95 2.97 0.84
N VAL A 57 -2.77 4.00 0.62
CA VAL A 57 -2.93 5.15 1.53
C VAL A 57 -4.31 5.08 2.18
N SER A 58 -4.38 5.28 3.48
CA SER A 58 -5.68 5.35 4.16
C SER A 58 -6.43 6.61 3.76
N ASN A 59 -7.75 6.50 3.66
CA ASN A 59 -8.67 7.58 3.26
C ASN A 59 -8.50 8.07 1.80
N ARG A 60 -7.82 7.30 0.94
CA ARG A 60 -7.82 7.52 -0.51
C ARG A 60 -8.51 6.37 -1.21
N VAL A 61 -9.34 6.66 -2.22
CA VAL A 61 -10.13 5.65 -2.91
C VAL A 61 -9.63 5.51 -4.34
N ILE A 62 -9.61 4.28 -4.86
CA ILE A 62 -9.16 4.01 -6.23
C ILE A 62 -9.99 4.74 -7.30
N THR A 63 -11.25 5.06 -6.98
CA THR A 63 -12.18 5.80 -7.84
C THR A 63 -11.66 7.17 -8.23
N ASP A 64 -10.94 7.85 -7.33
CA ASP A 64 -10.42 9.20 -7.56
C ASP A 64 -9.40 9.18 -8.71
N ASN A 65 -8.54 8.15 -8.74
CA ASN A 65 -7.58 7.95 -9.81
C ASN A 65 -8.24 7.55 -11.14
N VAL A 66 -9.33 6.78 -11.09
CA VAL A 66 -10.09 6.43 -12.30
C VAL A 66 -10.73 7.67 -12.91
N LEU A 67 -11.28 8.55 -12.08
CA LEU A 67 -11.87 9.82 -12.52
C LEU A 67 -10.80 10.72 -13.15
N LEU A 68 -9.65 10.88 -12.48
CA LEU A 68 -8.53 11.67 -13.00
C LEU A 68 -8.07 11.18 -14.39
N VAL A 69 -7.96 9.86 -14.56
CA VAL A 69 -7.60 9.26 -15.86
C VAL A 69 -8.69 9.51 -16.91
N TYR A 70 -9.96 9.39 -16.53
CA TYR A 70 -11.09 9.64 -17.43
C TYR A 70 -11.10 11.09 -17.93
N GLU A 71 -10.96 12.06 -17.03
CA GLU A 71 -10.88 13.49 -17.36
C GLU A 71 -9.68 13.80 -18.25
N THR A 72 -8.50 13.27 -17.91
CA THR A 72 -7.27 13.45 -18.69
C THR A 72 -7.44 12.90 -20.11
N HIS A 73 -8.00 11.69 -20.24
CA HIS A 73 -8.22 11.07 -21.53
C HIS A 73 -9.30 11.80 -22.34
N HIS A 74 -10.36 12.26 -21.68
CA HIS A 74 -11.40 13.08 -22.29
C HIS A 74 -10.81 14.39 -22.84
N PHE A 75 -9.99 15.08 -22.04
CA PHE A 75 -9.30 16.30 -22.44
C PHE A 75 -8.40 16.08 -23.66
N ILE A 76 -7.59 15.01 -23.66
CA ILE A 76 -6.72 14.65 -24.80
C ILE A 76 -7.56 14.42 -26.06
N LYS A 77 -8.69 13.70 -25.96
CA LYS A 77 -9.58 13.44 -27.11
C LYS A 77 -10.23 14.70 -27.68
N HIS A 78 -10.51 15.69 -26.84
CA HIS A 78 -11.22 16.90 -27.25
C HIS A 78 -10.28 18.06 -27.62
N LYS A 79 -8.98 17.94 -27.35
CA LYS A 79 -7.98 18.92 -27.77
C LYS A 79 -7.73 18.82 -29.28
N LYS A 80 -8.53 19.55 -30.06
CA LYS A 80 -8.48 19.58 -31.53
C LYS A 80 -7.60 20.69 -32.13
N MET A 81 -7.13 21.66 -31.32
CA MET A 81 -6.43 22.86 -31.81
C MET A 81 -5.28 23.28 -30.89
N GLY A 82 -4.21 23.83 -31.46
CA GLY A 82 -3.01 24.33 -30.77
C GLY A 82 -1.71 23.64 -31.23
N ASN A 83 -0.59 24.37 -31.21
CA ASN A 83 0.71 23.92 -31.72
C ASN A 83 1.41 22.82 -30.89
N SER A 84 0.81 22.35 -29.79
CA SER A 84 1.40 21.35 -28.89
C SER A 84 0.53 20.12 -28.76
N GLY A 85 1.03 18.98 -29.24
CA GLY A 85 0.45 17.65 -29.01
C GLY A 85 0.49 17.28 -27.53
N ILE A 86 -0.48 16.47 -27.09
CA ILE A 86 -0.51 15.88 -25.75
C ILE A 86 -0.54 14.37 -25.90
N MET A 87 0.29 13.67 -25.12
CA MET A 87 0.36 12.21 -25.09
C MET A 87 0.19 11.72 -23.66
N SER A 88 -0.60 10.67 -23.49
CA SER A 88 -0.71 9.93 -22.22
C SER A 88 0.16 8.68 -22.29
N ILE A 89 0.96 8.43 -21.26
CA ILE A 89 1.82 7.25 -21.16
C ILE A 89 1.39 6.42 -19.94
N LYS A 90 1.12 5.14 -20.16
CA LYS A 90 0.84 4.17 -19.08
C LYS A 90 2.10 3.38 -18.77
N LEU A 91 2.63 3.55 -17.56
CA LEU A 91 3.79 2.81 -17.07
C LEU A 91 3.33 1.72 -16.09
N ASN A 92 3.91 0.52 -16.19
CA ASN A 92 3.69 -0.57 -15.24
C ASN A 92 5.04 -1.13 -14.78
N LYS A 93 5.19 -1.35 -13.47
CA LYS A 93 6.41 -1.96 -12.90
C LYS A 93 6.19 -3.46 -12.72
N LEU A 94 6.98 -4.27 -13.41
CA LEU A 94 6.97 -5.72 -13.22
C LEU A 94 7.63 -6.08 -11.88
N LYS A 95 6.96 -6.90 -11.05
CA LYS A 95 7.51 -7.43 -9.80
C LYS A 95 8.19 -6.34 -8.95
N ALA A 96 7.44 -5.26 -8.68
CA ALA A 96 7.99 -4.06 -8.07
C ALA A 96 8.73 -4.31 -6.75
N TYR A 97 8.31 -5.31 -5.96
CA TYR A 97 8.95 -5.64 -4.68
C TYR A 97 10.22 -6.50 -4.84
N ASP A 98 10.30 -7.33 -5.88
CA ASP A 98 11.44 -8.23 -6.11
C ASP A 98 12.65 -7.48 -6.71
N ARG A 99 12.42 -6.28 -7.27
CA ARG A 99 13.41 -5.49 -8.01
C ARG A 99 13.94 -4.27 -7.25
N ILE A 100 13.62 -4.13 -5.97
CA ILE A 100 14.12 -3.00 -5.17
C ILE A 100 15.55 -3.32 -4.72
N GLU A 101 16.48 -2.42 -5.02
CA GLU A 101 17.84 -2.50 -4.51
C GLU A 101 17.87 -2.07 -3.04
N CYS A 102 18.24 -2.98 -2.13
CA CYS A 102 18.27 -2.69 -0.70
C CYS A 102 19.24 -1.56 -0.32
N SER A 103 20.29 -1.32 -1.11
CA SER A 103 21.23 -0.21 -0.90
C SER A 103 20.61 1.17 -1.12
N PHE A 104 19.46 1.25 -1.81
CA PHE A 104 18.72 2.48 -2.05
C PHE A 104 17.68 2.79 -0.95
N LEU A 105 17.28 1.77 -0.18
CA LEU A 105 16.34 1.89 0.94
C LEU A 105 17.04 2.32 2.23
#